data_AF-A0A8J2PKN9-F1
#
_entry.id   AF-A0A8J2PKN9-F1
#
_cell.length_a   1.000
_cell.length_b   1.000
_cell.length_c   1.000
_cell.angle_alpha   90.00
_cell.angle_beta   90.00
_cell.angle_gamma   90.00
#
_symmetry.space_group_name_H-M   'P 1'
#
loop_
_entity.id
_entity.type
_entity.pdbx_description
1 polymer ?
#
loop_
_entity_poly.entity_id
_entity_poly.type
_entity_poly.pdbx_seq_one_letter_code
_entity_poly.pdbx_strand_id
1 'polypeptide(L)'
;MFHQGIIFLLASFTCVFGDIGSSSKLATPHVLPNATVQNKNTNSFSEADYRKIFSFTKKTKIYQHFSYEEMRARIINVTTWEVPLDIKNSFPLYLAGYDYDKRPVWVFEVGKVDFRTIIAQGEEKVAQARRYLFRVVSNIIKSFVVMDTPEEEIREAVFIFDMEGASLGQVDYAPSWAEFARLIRKYWDFTIQFVGGVIVLNANYVAKLAVDVARPVVGALLERVEIYGSNKNFYLPKLLKRMSIKNIPPWYGGSKDFKPLIVLS
;
A
#
# COMPACT_ATOMS: atom_id res chain seq x y z
N MET A 1 11.59 25.41 17.20
CA MET A 1 12.93 25.52 16.60
C MET A 1 13.23 24.34 15.66
N PHE A 2 12.29 24.00 14.77
CA PHE A 2 12.49 23.07 13.64
C PHE A 2 11.89 23.77 12.41
N HIS A 3 12.60 24.80 11.95
CA HIS A 3 12.37 25.52 10.70
C HIS A 3 13.57 25.26 9.79
N GLN A 4 13.35 25.24 8.47
CA GLN A 4 14.32 25.32 7.37
C GLN A 4 14.68 24.04 6.58
N GLY A 5 14.43 22.81 7.04
CA GLY A 5 14.80 21.60 6.28
C GLY A 5 13.93 21.26 5.05
N ILE A 6 12.64 21.63 5.06
CA ILE A 6 11.67 21.26 4.01
C ILE A 6 11.55 22.33 2.90
N ILE A 7 11.99 23.57 3.20
CA ILE A 7 11.96 24.68 2.24
C ILE A 7 13.05 24.50 1.15
N PHE A 8 14.12 23.75 1.44
CA PHE A 8 15.17 23.48 0.45
C PHE A 8 14.80 22.40 -0.59
N LEU A 9 13.94 21.43 -0.25
CA LEU A 9 13.53 20.40 -1.21
C LEU A 9 12.55 20.92 -2.28
N LEU A 10 11.88 22.05 -2.01
CA LEU A 10 10.94 22.70 -2.93
C LEU A 10 11.58 23.85 -3.73
N ALA A 11 12.68 24.44 -3.25
CA ALA A 11 13.38 25.53 -3.93
C ALA A 11 14.34 25.05 -5.05
N SER A 12 14.65 23.75 -5.14
CA SER A 12 15.56 23.20 -6.16
C SER A 12 14.86 22.71 -7.43
N PHE A 13 13.52 22.67 -7.46
CA PHE A 13 12.75 22.15 -8.60
C PHE A 13 12.23 23.24 -9.54
N THR A 14 12.44 24.52 -9.23
CA THR A 14 11.95 25.66 -10.04
C THR A 14 12.91 26.13 -11.14
N CYS A 15 14.11 25.53 -11.29
CA CYS A 15 15.11 26.02 -12.27
C CYS A 15 15.52 25.04 -13.38
N VAL A 16 14.89 23.87 -13.53
CA VAL A 16 15.24 22.96 -14.63
C VAL A 16 13.97 22.37 -15.24
N PHE A 17 13.91 22.47 -16.57
CA PHE A 17 12.88 21.95 -17.50
C PHE A 17 11.75 22.92 -17.85
N GLY A 18 12.09 23.79 -18.81
CA GLY A 18 11.10 24.30 -19.76
C GLY A 18 10.55 23.18 -20.64
N ASP A 19 9.29 23.35 -21.01
CA ASP A 19 8.52 22.70 -22.07
C ASP A 19 8.94 21.29 -22.49
N ILE A 20 8.31 20.29 -21.86
CA ILE A 20 8.10 18.98 -22.49
C ILE A 20 6.62 18.63 -22.38
N GLY A 21 5.88 18.93 -23.45
CA GLY A 21 4.58 18.33 -23.67
C GLY A 21 4.75 16.83 -23.90
N SER A 22 4.33 16.00 -22.95
CA SER A 22 4.20 14.56 -23.19
C SER A 22 2.84 14.06 -22.73
N SER A 23 2.05 13.60 -23.69
CA SER A 23 0.88 12.77 -23.45
C SER A 23 1.38 11.38 -23.04
N SER A 24 1.54 11.15 -21.74
CA SER A 24 1.82 9.81 -21.24
C SER A 24 0.53 9.01 -21.21
N LYS A 25 0.38 8.05 -22.13
CA LYS A 25 -0.65 7.01 -22.00
C LYS A 25 -0.33 6.19 -20.75
N LEU A 26 -1.20 6.25 -19.74
CA LEU A 26 -1.11 5.41 -18.54
C LEU A 26 -1.10 3.93 -18.95
N ALA A 27 -0.22 3.15 -18.33
CA ALA A 27 -0.22 1.70 -18.50
C ALA A 27 -1.58 1.14 -18.03
N THR A 28 -2.19 0.27 -18.83
CA THR A 28 -3.43 -0.38 -18.42
C THR A 28 -3.17 -1.26 -17.20
N PRO A 29 -4.07 -1.24 -16.19
CA PRO A 29 -3.95 -2.16 -15.07
C PRO A 29 -3.94 -3.60 -15.57
N HIS A 30 -3.17 -4.47 -14.91
CA HIS A 30 -3.32 -5.89 -15.16
C HIS A 30 -4.74 -6.28 -14.76
N VAL A 31 -5.46 -6.92 -15.68
CA VAL A 31 -6.76 -7.49 -15.35
C VAL A 31 -6.48 -8.62 -14.38
N LEU A 32 -6.75 -8.38 -13.09
CA LEU A 32 -6.65 -9.41 -12.07
C LEU A 32 -7.60 -10.55 -12.51
N PRO A 33 -7.12 -11.80 -12.63
CA PRO A 33 -8.00 -12.91 -12.92
C PRO A 33 -9.11 -12.94 -11.86
N ASN A 34 -10.36 -13.24 -12.27
CA ASN A 34 -11.54 -13.24 -11.41
C ASN A 34 -11.15 -13.75 -10.02
N ALA A 35 -11.02 -12.81 -9.08
CA ALA A 35 -10.69 -13.16 -7.71
C ALA A 35 -11.73 -14.19 -7.28
N THR A 36 -11.32 -15.16 -6.47
CA THR A 36 -12.34 -15.86 -5.70
C THR A 36 -12.86 -14.79 -4.74
N VAL A 37 -13.88 -14.04 -5.17
CA VAL A 37 -14.65 -13.19 -4.28
C VAL A 37 -15.09 -14.19 -3.24
N GLN A 38 -14.46 -14.16 -2.06
CA GLN A 38 -14.99 -14.87 -0.92
C GLN A 38 -16.29 -14.16 -0.59
N ASN A 39 -17.33 -14.53 -1.33
CA ASN A 39 -18.69 -14.05 -1.26
C ASN A 39 -19.38 -14.71 -0.05
N LYS A 40 -18.61 -14.97 1.01
CA LYS A 40 -19.14 -15.23 2.33
C LYS A 40 -19.27 -13.88 3.01
N ASN A 41 -20.41 -13.26 2.75
CA ASN A 41 -21.12 -12.25 3.54
C ASN A 41 -20.76 -12.22 5.04
N THR A 42 -19.54 -11.81 5.36
CA THR A 42 -19.06 -11.47 6.71
C THR A 42 -18.08 -10.30 6.56
N ASN A 43 -18.52 -9.28 5.81
CA ASN A 43 -17.91 -7.95 5.90
C ASN A 43 -18.09 -7.34 7.30
N SER A 44 -18.96 -7.93 8.13
CA SER A 44 -19.03 -7.67 9.56
C SER A 44 -17.94 -8.45 10.29
N PHE A 45 -17.13 -7.73 11.06
CA PHE A 45 -16.32 -8.33 12.11
C PHE A 45 -17.24 -8.79 13.25
N SER A 46 -16.93 -9.93 13.84
CA SER A 46 -17.54 -10.33 15.11
C SER A 46 -17.00 -9.46 16.25
N GLU A 47 -17.69 -9.42 17.39
CA GLU A 47 -17.13 -8.74 18.58
C GLU A 47 -15.82 -9.36 19.06
N ALA A 48 -15.63 -10.67 18.87
CA ALA A 48 -14.35 -11.31 19.16
C ALA A 48 -13.24 -10.75 18.26
N ASP A 49 -13.51 -10.52 16.98
CA ASP A 49 -12.54 -9.93 16.05
C ASP A 49 -12.20 -8.48 16.45
N TYR A 50 -13.18 -7.65 16.78
CA TYR A 50 -12.92 -6.28 17.24
C TYR A 50 -12.05 -6.26 18.50
N ARG A 51 -12.28 -7.16 19.45
CA ARG A 51 -11.45 -7.29 20.65
C ARG A 51 -10.02 -7.74 20.33
N LYS A 52 -9.85 -8.73 19.44
CA LYS A 52 -8.54 -9.17 18.97
C LYS A 52 -7.80 -8.03 18.27
N ILE A 53 -8.48 -7.29 17.38
CA ILE A 53 -7.94 -6.10 16.73
C ILE A 53 -7.53 -5.05 17.76
N PHE A 54 -8.39 -4.74 18.74
CA PHE A 54 -8.07 -3.75 19.77
C PHE A 54 -6.84 -4.13 20.60
N SER A 55 -6.76 -5.40 21.01
CA SER A 55 -5.61 -5.93 21.75
C SER A 55 -4.33 -5.83 20.92
N PHE A 56 -4.40 -6.27 19.66
CA PHE A 56 -3.30 -6.14 18.71
C PHE A 56 -2.88 -4.68 18.54
N THR A 57 -3.83 -3.77 18.35
CA THR A 57 -3.56 -2.36 18.11
C THR A 57 -2.94 -1.71 19.35
N LYS A 58 -3.43 -2.00 20.57
CA LYS A 58 -2.80 -1.53 21.81
C LYS A 58 -1.37 -2.03 21.97
N LYS A 59 -1.11 -3.32 21.73
CA LYS A 59 0.25 -3.91 21.83
C LYS A 59 1.20 -3.30 20.81
N THR A 60 0.71 -3.01 19.61
CA THR A 60 1.44 -2.34 18.53
C THR A 60 1.30 -0.82 18.60
N LYS A 61 0.78 -0.24 19.68
CA LYS A 61 0.52 1.21 19.80
C LYS A 61 -0.28 1.84 18.62
N ILE A 62 -0.82 1.03 17.72
CA ILE A 62 -1.74 1.41 16.67
C ILE A 62 -2.99 1.83 17.40
N TYR A 63 -3.51 3.01 17.12
CA TYR A 63 -4.66 3.55 17.86
C TYR A 63 -4.46 3.65 19.38
N GLN A 64 -3.23 3.82 19.88
CA GLN A 64 -2.99 3.94 21.33
C GLN A 64 -3.86 5.02 21.99
N HIS A 65 -4.19 6.08 21.25
CA HIS A 65 -5.00 7.22 21.68
C HIS A 65 -6.51 7.01 21.57
N PHE A 66 -6.98 5.92 20.94
CA PHE A 66 -8.40 5.63 20.83
C PHE A 66 -8.84 4.66 21.94
N SER A 67 -10.06 4.87 22.42
CA SER A 67 -10.83 3.89 23.18
C SER A 67 -11.26 2.73 22.27
N TYR A 68 -11.69 1.63 22.88
CA TYR A 68 -12.26 0.48 22.14
C TYR A 68 -13.42 0.90 21.25
N GLU A 69 -14.35 1.69 21.80
CA GLU A 69 -15.55 2.13 21.08
C GLU A 69 -15.22 3.05 19.89
N GLU A 70 -14.28 3.98 20.05
CA GLU A 70 -13.86 4.85 18.95
C GLU A 70 -13.16 4.07 17.84
N MET A 71 -12.28 3.13 18.19
CA MET A 71 -11.61 2.26 17.23
C MET A 71 -12.65 1.40 16.49
N ARG A 72 -13.55 0.75 17.23
CA ARG A 72 -14.63 -0.09 16.68
C ARG A 72 -15.52 0.71 15.73
N ALA A 73 -15.98 1.89 16.14
CA ALA A 73 -16.79 2.77 15.31
C ALA A 73 -16.09 3.18 14.01
N ARG A 74 -14.78 3.45 14.07
CA ARG A 74 -13.97 3.78 12.88
C ARG A 74 -13.84 2.60 11.93
N ILE A 75 -13.57 1.40 12.43
CA ILE A 75 -13.49 0.20 11.60
C ILE A 75 -14.85 -0.07 10.94
N ILE A 76 -15.94 -0.07 11.71
CA ILE A 76 -17.31 -0.22 11.18
C ILE A 76 -17.54 0.79 10.06
N ASN A 77 -17.26 2.07 10.31
CA ASN A 77 -17.48 3.13 9.35
C ASN A 77 -16.75 2.91 8.02
N VAL A 78 -15.56 2.30 8.01
CA VAL A 78 -14.83 2.08 6.75
C VAL A 78 -15.13 0.74 6.09
N THR A 79 -15.54 -0.26 6.85
CA THR A 79 -15.80 -1.61 6.30
C THR A 79 -17.23 -1.78 5.80
N THR A 80 -18.19 -1.04 6.37
CA THR A 80 -19.58 -1.00 5.89
C THR A 80 -19.80 0.01 4.77
N TRP A 81 -18.85 0.92 4.55
CA TRP A 81 -18.90 1.89 3.46
C TRP A 81 -18.89 1.21 2.09
N GLU A 82 -19.86 1.52 1.23
CA GLU A 82 -19.80 1.14 -0.16
C GLU A 82 -18.76 1.99 -0.89
N VAL A 83 -17.65 1.37 -1.28
CA VAL A 83 -16.57 2.08 -1.97
C VAL A 83 -16.99 2.29 -3.42
N PRO A 84 -16.94 3.53 -3.94
CA PRO A 84 -17.14 3.82 -5.36
C PRO A 84 -16.17 3.03 -6.24
N LEU A 85 -16.68 2.50 -7.37
CA LEU A 85 -15.90 1.65 -8.28
C LEU A 85 -14.68 2.37 -8.86
N ASP A 86 -14.79 3.67 -9.12
CA ASP A 86 -13.68 4.47 -9.63
C ASP A 86 -12.56 4.67 -8.60
N ILE A 87 -12.90 4.78 -7.31
CA ILE A 87 -11.90 4.79 -6.22
C ILE A 87 -11.21 3.44 -6.13
N LYS A 88 -11.97 2.34 -6.13
CA LYS A 88 -11.43 0.97 -6.14
C LYS A 88 -10.42 0.76 -7.26
N ASN A 89 -10.80 1.14 -8.48
CA ASN A 89 -9.97 0.98 -9.67
C ASN A 89 -8.74 1.91 -9.69
N SER A 90 -8.78 3.02 -8.95
CA SER A 90 -7.66 3.95 -8.85
C SER A 90 -6.50 3.43 -8.00
N PHE A 91 -6.72 2.39 -7.18
CA PHE A 91 -5.73 1.84 -6.25
C PHE A 91 -5.62 0.32 -6.41
N PRO A 92 -4.86 -0.16 -7.42
CA PRO A 92 -4.64 -1.59 -7.64
C PRO A 92 -3.82 -2.19 -6.49
N LEU A 93 -4.54 -2.73 -5.50
CA LEU A 93 -3.98 -3.29 -4.28
C LEU A 93 -4.67 -4.61 -3.91
N TYR A 94 -3.87 -5.64 -3.64
CA TYR A 94 -4.38 -6.98 -3.38
C TYR A 94 -3.47 -7.80 -2.47
N LEU A 95 -4.04 -8.80 -1.81
CA LEU A 95 -3.31 -9.82 -1.07
C LEU A 95 -2.93 -10.94 -2.03
N ALA A 96 -1.65 -11.03 -2.40
CA ALA A 96 -1.15 -12.02 -3.34
C ALA A 96 -1.07 -13.43 -2.74
N GLY A 97 -0.88 -13.52 -1.42
CA GLY A 97 -0.77 -14.79 -0.71
C GLY A 97 0.05 -14.63 0.55
N TYR A 98 0.82 -15.68 0.87
CA TYR A 98 1.70 -15.72 2.02
C TYR A 98 3.12 -16.07 1.62
N ASP A 99 4.09 -15.53 2.35
CA ASP A 99 5.48 -15.95 2.23
C ASP A 99 5.73 -17.26 3.01
N TYR A 100 6.97 -17.76 2.99
CA TYR A 100 7.31 -19.00 3.69
C TYR A 100 7.21 -18.88 5.21
N ASP A 101 7.39 -17.67 5.75
CA ASP A 101 7.20 -17.32 7.16
C ASP A 101 5.73 -17.03 7.50
N LYS A 102 4.82 -17.37 6.58
CA LYS A 102 3.36 -17.21 6.72
C LYS A 102 2.92 -15.74 6.87
N ARG A 103 3.77 -14.77 6.54
CA ARG A 103 3.41 -13.34 6.52
C ARG A 103 2.55 -13.06 5.29
N PRO A 104 1.46 -12.27 5.42
CA PRO A 104 0.67 -11.87 4.26
C PRO A 104 1.48 -10.96 3.34
N VAL A 105 1.41 -11.23 2.04
CA VAL A 105 2.11 -10.48 1.00
C VAL A 105 1.12 -9.59 0.26
N TRP A 106 1.18 -8.30 0.54
CA TRP A 106 0.36 -7.28 -0.11
C TRP A 106 1.09 -6.68 -1.30
N VAL A 107 0.42 -6.58 -2.44
CA VAL A 107 0.95 -5.92 -3.64
C VAL A 107 0.21 -4.61 -3.85
N PHE A 108 0.95 -3.54 -4.10
CA PHE A 108 0.43 -2.25 -4.53
C PHE A 108 1.10 -1.84 -5.83
N GLU A 109 0.33 -1.73 -6.91
CA GLU A 109 0.86 -1.35 -8.22
C GLU A 109 0.88 0.18 -8.35
N VAL A 110 1.83 0.81 -7.65
CA VAL A 110 1.97 2.27 -7.51
C VAL A 110 2.00 2.98 -8.85
N GLY A 111 2.71 2.42 -9.84
CA GLY A 111 2.85 3.06 -11.15
C GLY A 111 1.54 3.23 -11.93
N LYS A 112 0.47 2.54 -11.52
CA LYS A 112 -0.87 2.63 -12.12
C LYS A 112 -1.80 3.60 -11.40
N VAL A 113 -1.38 4.18 -10.28
CA VAL A 113 -2.19 5.13 -9.52
C VAL A 113 -2.11 6.52 -10.15
N ASP A 114 -3.26 7.10 -10.48
CA ASP A 114 -3.34 8.47 -10.98
C ASP A 114 -3.82 9.43 -9.88
N PHE A 115 -2.91 9.76 -8.96
CA PHE A 115 -3.18 10.73 -7.88
C PHE A 115 -3.56 12.10 -8.42
N ARG A 116 -3.01 12.50 -9.58
CA ARG A 116 -3.29 13.80 -10.19
C ARG A 116 -4.77 13.89 -10.57
N THR A 117 -5.31 12.85 -11.21
CA THR A 117 -6.74 12.79 -11.56
C THR A 117 -7.62 12.79 -10.31
N ILE A 118 -7.25 12.04 -9.26
CA ILE A 118 -8.01 12.04 -7.98
C ILE A 118 -8.06 13.45 -7.37
N ILE A 119 -6.92 14.16 -7.33
CA ILE A 119 -6.85 15.51 -6.75
C ILE A 119 -7.59 16.52 -7.63
N ALA A 120 -7.49 16.42 -8.95
CA ALA A 120 -8.20 17.29 -9.89
C ALA A 120 -9.73 17.17 -9.77
N GLN A 121 -10.24 16.03 -9.30
CA GLN A 121 -11.67 15.81 -9.01
C GLN A 121 -12.14 16.46 -7.70
N GLY A 122 -11.23 17.05 -6.91
CA GLY A 122 -11.56 17.85 -5.72
C GLY A 122 -11.44 17.10 -4.38
N GLU A 123 -11.59 17.84 -3.28
CA GLU A 123 -11.36 17.35 -1.91
C GLU A 123 -12.28 16.19 -1.52
N GLU A 124 -13.51 16.13 -2.06
CA GLU A 124 -14.41 15.00 -1.82
C GLU A 124 -13.78 13.68 -2.32
N LYS A 125 -13.22 13.69 -3.54
CA LYS A 125 -12.57 12.51 -4.11
C LYS A 125 -11.33 12.10 -3.33
N VAL A 126 -10.54 13.10 -2.93
CA VAL A 126 -9.36 12.89 -2.06
C VAL A 126 -9.78 12.30 -0.71
N ALA A 127 -10.89 12.75 -0.12
CA ALA A 127 -11.44 12.20 1.12
C ALA A 127 -11.89 10.75 0.96
N GLN A 128 -12.55 10.41 -0.15
CA GLN A 128 -12.93 9.03 -0.48
C GLN A 128 -11.69 8.14 -0.64
N ALA A 129 -10.65 8.61 -1.34
CA ALA A 129 -9.38 7.89 -1.49
C ALA A 129 -8.69 7.64 -0.13
N ARG A 130 -8.64 8.64 0.76
CA ARG A 130 -8.11 8.48 2.12
C ARG A 130 -8.90 7.45 2.93
N ARG A 131 -10.24 7.49 2.87
CA ARG A 131 -11.12 6.52 3.55
C ARG A 131 -10.88 5.11 3.00
N TYR A 132 -10.67 4.99 1.71
CA TYR A 132 -10.35 3.73 1.06
C TYR A 132 -9.02 3.15 1.53
N LEU A 133 -7.95 3.94 1.55
CA LEU A 133 -6.65 3.50 2.10
C LEU A 133 -6.75 3.09 3.57
N PHE A 134 -7.61 3.73 4.37
CA PHE A 134 -7.86 3.30 5.74
C PHE A 134 -8.59 1.95 5.83
N ARG A 135 -9.54 1.69 4.93
CA ARG A 135 -10.18 0.38 4.79
C ARG A 135 -9.15 -0.68 4.43
N VAL A 136 -8.22 -0.38 3.51
CA VAL A 136 -7.10 -1.27 3.16
C VAL A 136 -6.31 -1.65 4.41
N VAL A 137 -5.84 -0.67 5.18
CA VAL A 137 -5.10 -0.93 6.43
C VAL A 137 -5.91 -1.80 7.40
N SER A 138 -7.21 -1.53 7.54
CA SER A 138 -8.10 -2.34 8.38
C SER A 138 -8.19 -3.80 7.91
N ASN A 139 -8.19 -4.04 6.60
CA ASN A 139 -8.17 -5.38 6.03
C ASN A 139 -6.81 -6.08 6.19
N ILE A 140 -5.70 -5.34 6.15
CA ILE A 140 -4.38 -5.88 6.50
C ILE A 140 -4.40 -6.36 7.95
N ILE A 141 -4.90 -5.53 8.87
CA ILE A 141 -5.01 -5.92 10.28
C ILE A 141 -5.93 -7.13 10.46
N LYS A 142 -7.07 -7.18 9.72
CA LYS A 142 -7.95 -8.34 9.69
C LYS A 142 -7.21 -9.61 9.26
N SER A 143 -6.31 -9.50 8.27
CA SER A 143 -5.56 -10.65 7.78
C SER A 143 -4.67 -11.27 8.86
N PHE A 144 -4.16 -10.49 9.82
CA PHE A 144 -3.45 -11.03 10.98
C PHE A 144 -4.37 -11.75 11.97
N VAL A 145 -5.59 -11.25 12.17
CA VAL A 145 -6.54 -11.82 13.14
C VAL A 145 -7.19 -13.11 12.64
N VAL A 146 -7.49 -13.18 11.34
CA VAL A 146 -8.17 -14.34 10.71
C VAL A 146 -7.23 -15.53 10.53
N MET A 147 -5.91 -15.33 10.55
CA MET A 147 -4.96 -16.42 10.33
C MET A 147 -4.96 -17.51 11.41
N ASP A 148 -5.74 -17.38 12.50
CA ASP A 148 -5.85 -18.32 13.63
C ASP A 148 -4.50 -18.90 14.06
N THR A 149 -3.45 -18.08 13.93
CA THR A 149 -2.14 -18.40 14.46
C THR A 149 -2.18 -18.16 15.96
N PRO A 150 -1.53 -19.01 16.77
CA PRO A 150 -1.29 -18.71 18.17
C PRO A 150 -0.86 -17.25 18.32
N GLU A 151 -1.40 -16.53 19.30
CA GLU A 151 -1.46 -15.05 19.42
C GLU A 151 -0.11 -14.30 19.35
N GLU A 152 0.99 -15.00 19.09
CA GLU A 152 2.36 -14.53 19.23
C GLU A 152 3.23 -14.57 17.97
N GLU A 153 3.00 -15.41 16.96
CA GLU A 153 4.02 -15.62 15.92
C GLU A 153 4.04 -14.64 14.74
N ILE A 154 2.89 -14.20 14.21
CA ILE A 154 2.88 -13.40 12.96
C ILE A 154 2.26 -12.02 13.18
N ARG A 155 3.10 -11.00 13.16
CA ARG A 155 2.72 -9.59 13.36
C ARG A 155 3.06 -8.70 12.18
N GLU A 156 3.67 -9.28 11.15
CA GLU A 156 4.29 -8.55 10.07
C GLU A 156 3.73 -8.96 8.71
N ALA A 157 3.56 -7.99 7.82
CA ALA A 157 3.24 -8.15 6.42
C ALA A 157 4.46 -7.80 5.57
N VAL A 158 4.53 -8.42 4.40
CA VAL A 158 5.47 -8.05 3.35
C VAL A 158 4.72 -7.23 2.30
N PHE A 159 5.27 -6.08 1.93
CA PHE A 159 4.71 -5.21 0.91
C PHE A 159 5.53 -5.28 -0.37
N ILE A 160 4.87 -5.49 -1.49
CA ILE A 160 5.44 -5.36 -2.83
C ILE A 160 4.90 -4.07 -3.43
N PHE A 161 5.75 -3.11 -3.72
CA PHE A 161 5.41 -1.91 -4.49
C PHE A 161 5.90 -2.09 -5.92
N ASP A 162 4.98 -2.21 -6.85
CA ASP A 162 5.31 -2.28 -8.27
C ASP A 162 5.28 -0.88 -8.90
N MET A 163 6.45 -0.45 -9.36
CA MET A 163 6.67 0.86 -9.96
C MET A 163 6.54 0.85 -11.49
N GLU A 164 6.10 -0.27 -12.09
CA GLU A 164 5.84 -0.35 -13.53
C GLU A 164 4.77 0.66 -13.95
N GLY A 165 5.11 1.48 -14.95
CA GLY A 165 4.27 2.58 -15.42
C GLY A 165 4.43 3.87 -14.61
N ALA A 166 5.19 3.87 -13.51
CA ALA A 166 5.40 5.08 -12.73
C ALA A 166 6.16 6.13 -13.57
N SER A 167 5.67 7.36 -13.61
CA SER A 167 6.20 8.40 -14.50
C SER A 167 6.50 9.70 -13.76
N LEU A 168 7.33 10.55 -14.38
CA LEU A 168 7.56 11.89 -13.87
C LEU A 168 6.26 12.71 -13.76
N GLY A 169 5.27 12.45 -14.63
CA GLY A 169 3.96 13.10 -14.59
C GLY A 169 3.11 12.78 -13.34
N GLN A 170 3.46 11.73 -12.58
CA GLN A 170 2.85 11.46 -11.28
C GLN A 170 3.53 12.24 -10.16
N VAL A 171 4.79 12.62 -10.35
CA VAL A 171 5.64 13.27 -9.36
C VAL A 171 5.93 14.75 -9.64
N ASP A 172 5.60 15.26 -10.82
CA ASP A 172 5.72 16.68 -11.15
C ASP A 172 4.59 17.52 -10.55
N TYR A 173 3.46 16.89 -10.20
CA TYR A 173 2.33 17.54 -9.57
C TYR A 173 2.54 17.66 -8.05
N ALA A 174 3.07 18.80 -7.61
CA ALA A 174 3.38 19.07 -6.20
C ALA A 174 2.23 18.73 -5.20
N PRO A 175 0.93 18.96 -5.51
CA PRO A 175 -0.15 18.53 -4.64
C PRO A 175 -0.23 17.01 -4.43
N SER A 176 0.10 16.20 -5.44
CA SER A 176 0.20 14.73 -5.29
C SER A 176 1.24 14.35 -4.24
N TRP A 177 2.41 15.00 -4.25
CA TRP A 177 3.45 14.75 -3.25
C TRP A 177 3.08 15.22 -1.85
N ALA A 178 2.45 16.39 -1.75
CA ALA A 178 1.96 16.90 -0.48
C ALA A 178 0.96 15.91 0.13
N GLU A 179 0.04 15.39 -0.68
CA GLU A 179 -0.93 14.40 -0.24
C GLU A 179 -0.28 13.06 0.10
N PHE A 180 0.64 12.57 -0.74
CA PHE A 180 1.40 11.34 -0.49
C PHE A 180 2.21 11.42 0.81
N ALA A 181 2.95 12.51 1.02
CA ALA A 181 3.71 12.73 2.25
C ALA A 181 2.79 12.82 3.48
N ARG A 182 1.61 13.43 3.33
CA ARG A 182 0.59 13.50 4.39
C ARG A 182 0.02 12.11 4.71
N LEU A 183 -0.26 11.29 3.68
CA LEU A 183 -0.69 9.91 3.84
C LEU A 183 0.37 9.07 4.54
N ILE A 184 1.64 9.14 4.09
CA ILE A 184 2.77 8.48 4.75
C ILE A 184 2.79 8.90 6.22
N ARG A 185 2.94 10.18 6.54
CA ARG A 185 3.04 10.63 7.95
C ARG A 185 1.85 10.20 8.79
N LYS A 186 0.64 10.35 8.26
CA LYS A 186 -0.58 10.01 8.97
C LYS A 186 -0.67 8.52 9.28
N TYR A 187 -0.24 7.66 8.36
CA TYR A 187 -0.35 6.22 8.53
C TYR A 187 0.91 5.56 9.07
N TRP A 188 2.05 6.26 9.03
CA TRP A 188 3.35 5.72 9.33
C TRP A 188 3.47 5.13 10.74
N ASP A 189 3.07 5.90 11.75
CA ASP A 189 3.15 5.49 13.15
C ASP A 189 2.32 4.22 13.41
N PHE A 190 1.30 4.01 12.57
CA PHE A 190 0.44 2.84 12.61
C PHE A 190 1.01 1.67 11.79
N THR A 191 1.57 1.94 10.60
CA THR A 191 1.95 0.89 9.65
C THR A 191 3.31 0.28 9.96
N ILE A 192 4.27 1.05 10.47
CA ILE A 192 5.66 0.58 10.64
C ILE A 192 5.76 -0.68 11.51
N GLN A 193 4.87 -0.83 12.49
CA GLN A 193 4.94 -1.92 13.48
C GLN A 193 4.52 -3.28 12.94
N PHE A 194 3.87 -3.32 11.78
CA PHE A 194 3.50 -4.55 11.11
C PHE A 194 4.16 -4.70 9.74
N VAL A 195 5.21 -3.93 9.43
CA VAL A 195 5.96 -4.10 8.18
C VAL A 195 7.19 -4.97 8.43
N GLY A 196 7.14 -6.22 7.98
CA GLY A 196 8.26 -7.15 8.05
C GLY A 196 9.25 -7.01 6.91
N GLY A 197 8.79 -6.50 5.77
CA GLY A 197 9.66 -6.22 4.63
C GLY A 197 8.97 -5.45 3.53
N VAL A 198 9.78 -4.74 2.75
CA VAL A 198 9.32 -4.00 1.58
C VAL A 198 10.14 -4.43 0.36
N ILE A 199 9.46 -4.74 -0.72
CA ILE A 199 10.06 -5.13 -2.00
C ILE A 199 9.56 -4.14 -3.05
N VAL A 200 10.46 -3.39 -3.66
CA VAL A 200 10.13 -2.47 -4.75
C VAL A 200 10.51 -3.16 -6.07
N LEU A 201 9.53 -3.44 -6.91
CA LEU A 201 9.73 -4.05 -8.23
C LEU A 201 9.64 -2.98 -9.32
N ASN A 202 10.27 -3.28 -10.46
CA ASN A 202 10.27 -2.41 -11.64
C ASN A 202 10.71 -0.97 -11.29
N ALA A 203 11.63 -0.84 -10.33
CA ALA A 203 12.08 0.43 -9.82
C ALA A 203 12.72 1.26 -10.94
N ASN A 204 12.19 2.47 -11.12
CA ASN A 204 12.73 3.47 -12.03
C ASN A 204 13.14 4.73 -11.22
N TYR A 205 13.43 5.83 -11.90
CA TYR A 205 13.85 7.07 -11.23
C TYR A 205 12.81 7.59 -10.22
N VAL A 206 11.50 7.40 -10.48
CA VAL A 206 10.42 7.79 -9.57
C VAL A 206 10.49 7.02 -8.25
N ALA A 207 10.85 5.74 -8.30
CA ALA A 207 11.02 4.92 -7.09
C ALA A 207 12.11 5.49 -6.17
N LYS A 208 13.23 5.96 -6.75
CA LYS A 208 14.30 6.61 -5.99
C LYS A 208 13.79 7.87 -5.30
N LEU A 209 13.06 8.74 -6.02
CA LEU A 209 12.46 9.94 -5.44
C LEU A 209 11.50 9.59 -4.28
N ALA A 210 10.66 8.57 -4.45
CA ALA A 210 9.73 8.12 -3.42
C ALA A 210 10.46 7.64 -2.16
N VAL A 211 11.53 6.86 -2.32
CA VAL A 211 12.38 6.43 -1.19
C VAL A 211 13.03 7.62 -0.50
N ASP A 212 13.55 8.60 -1.24
CA ASP A 212 14.21 9.78 -0.67
C ASP A 212 13.23 10.68 0.10
N VAL A 213 12.00 10.85 -0.39
CA VAL A 213 10.92 11.57 0.32
C VAL A 213 10.45 10.81 1.55
N ALA A 214 10.36 9.48 1.46
CA ALA A 214 9.94 8.64 2.56
C ALA A 214 11.03 8.53 3.65
N ARG A 215 12.32 8.59 3.28
CA ARG A 215 13.50 8.35 4.13
C ARG A 215 13.43 8.99 5.53
N PRO A 216 13.07 10.28 5.70
CA PRO A 216 13.02 10.93 7.01
C PRO A 216 11.96 10.33 7.94
N VAL A 217 10.91 9.74 7.34
CA VAL A 217 9.84 9.07 8.07
C VAL A 217 10.20 7.60 8.27
N VAL A 218 10.81 6.97 7.25
CA VAL A 218 10.95 5.51 7.22
C VAL A 218 12.12 4.92 8.00
N GLY A 219 13.13 5.73 8.36
CA GLY A 219 14.18 5.38 9.32
C GLY A 219 14.72 3.96 9.19
N ALA A 220 14.63 3.18 10.29
CA ALA A 220 15.10 1.80 10.38
C ALA A 220 14.42 0.83 9.40
N LEU A 221 13.24 1.16 8.84
CA LEU A 221 12.60 0.30 7.85
C LEU A 221 13.43 0.20 6.56
N LEU A 222 14.26 1.19 6.25
CA LEU A 222 15.11 1.18 5.04
C LEU A 222 16.00 -0.05 4.94
N GLU A 223 16.42 -0.61 6.08
CA GLU A 223 17.21 -1.85 6.14
C GLU A 223 16.42 -3.07 5.65
N ARG A 224 15.08 -2.99 5.66
CA ARG A 224 14.15 -4.03 5.20
C ARG A 224 13.60 -3.78 3.80
N VAL A 225 14.09 -2.73 3.11
CA VAL A 225 13.67 -2.37 1.74
C VAL A 225 14.61 -3.01 0.73
N GLU A 226 14.07 -3.88 -0.12
CA GLU A 226 14.77 -4.42 -1.29
C GLU A 226 14.27 -3.71 -2.55
N ILE A 227 15.18 -3.16 -3.35
CA ILE A 227 14.84 -2.43 -4.58
C ILE A 227 15.38 -3.17 -5.79
N TYR A 228 14.49 -3.50 -6.72
CA TYR A 228 14.80 -4.22 -7.93
C TYR A 228 14.32 -3.45 -9.17
N GLY A 229 15.18 -3.40 -10.20
CA GLY A 229 14.81 -2.86 -11.52
C GLY A 229 13.83 -3.77 -12.28
N SER A 230 13.68 -3.54 -13.58
CA SER A 230 12.73 -4.27 -14.44
C SER A 230 13.18 -5.67 -14.86
N ASN A 231 14.42 -6.08 -14.58
CA ASN A 231 14.94 -7.37 -15.01
C ASN A 231 14.40 -8.52 -14.14
N LYS A 232 13.39 -9.23 -14.66
CA LYS A 232 12.78 -10.42 -14.05
C LYS A 232 13.78 -11.49 -13.63
N ASN A 233 14.82 -11.72 -14.43
CA ASN A 233 15.84 -12.74 -14.12
C ASN A 233 16.61 -12.42 -12.83
N PHE A 234 16.60 -11.14 -12.40
CA PHE A 234 17.24 -10.71 -11.18
C PHE A 234 16.31 -10.79 -9.95
N TYR A 235 15.08 -10.27 -10.05
CA TYR A 235 14.18 -10.22 -8.90
C TYR A 235 13.36 -11.49 -8.68
N LEU A 236 13.00 -12.24 -9.73
CA LEU A 236 12.17 -13.43 -9.58
C LEU A 236 12.82 -14.51 -8.69
N PRO A 237 14.13 -14.82 -8.83
CA PRO A 237 14.79 -15.74 -7.89
C PRO A 237 14.75 -15.26 -6.43
N LYS A 238 14.69 -13.94 -6.19
CA LYS A 238 14.57 -13.36 -4.84
C LYS A 238 13.15 -13.50 -4.30
N LEU A 239 12.13 -13.25 -5.15
CA LEU A 239 10.74 -13.50 -4.79
C LEU A 239 10.50 -14.99 -4.48
N LEU A 240 11.02 -15.90 -5.31
CA LEU A 240 10.90 -17.35 -5.12
C LEU A 240 11.60 -17.87 -3.86
N LYS A 241 12.60 -17.14 -3.34
CA LYS A 241 13.21 -17.43 -2.03
C LYS A 241 12.32 -17.03 -0.86
N ARG A 242 11.39 -16.09 -1.07
CA ARG A 242 10.50 -15.57 -0.04
C ARG A 242 9.13 -16.24 -0.06
N MET A 243 8.58 -16.55 -1.23
CA MET A 243 7.23 -17.09 -1.35
C MET A 243 7.07 -18.12 -2.46
N SER A 244 6.06 -18.98 -2.31
CA SER A 244 5.68 -19.97 -3.33
C SER A 244 5.34 -19.31 -4.66
N ILE A 245 5.73 -19.94 -5.77
CA ILE A 245 5.40 -19.49 -7.13
C ILE A 245 3.89 -19.32 -7.36
N LYS A 246 3.05 -20.07 -6.62
CA LYS A 246 1.58 -19.95 -6.68
C LYS A 246 1.05 -18.64 -6.12
N ASN A 247 1.83 -17.98 -5.24
CA ASN A 247 1.49 -16.71 -4.61
C ASN A 247 2.13 -15.51 -5.35
N ILE A 248 2.84 -15.76 -6.45
CA ILE A 248 3.43 -14.73 -7.29
C ILE A 248 2.54 -14.56 -8.54
N PRO A 249 2.12 -13.33 -8.85
CA PRO A 249 1.39 -13.05 -10.09
C PRO A 249 2.14 -13.47 -11.37
N PRO A 250 1.44 -13.91 -12.44
CA PRO A 250 2.06 -14.33 -13.69
C PRO A 250 2.90 -13.22 -14.34
N TRP A 251 2.47 -11.96 -14.23
CA TRP A 251 3.21 -10.82 -14.79
C TRP A 251 4.54 -10.55 -14.07
N TYR A 252 4.74 -11.04 -12.85
CA TYR A 252 6.06 -11.06 -12.19
C TYR A 252 6.84 -12.36 -12.44
N GLY A 253 6.32 -13.27 -13.27
CA GLY A 253 6.93 -14.58 -13.56
C GLY A 253 6.48 -15.72 -12.65
N GLY A 254 5.36 -15.54 -11.93
CA GLY A 254 4.76 -16.58 -11.09
C GLY A 254 3.84 -17.54 -11.84
N SER A 255 2.95 -18.20 -11.10
CA SER A 255 2.07 -19.25 -11.64
C SER A 255 0.89 -18.70 -12.45
N LYS A 256 0.49 -19.39 -13.52
CA LYS A 256 -0.77 -19.13 -14.25
C LYS A 256 -2.02 -19.34 -13.38
N ASP A 257 -1.90 -20.17 -12.35
CA ASP A 257 -2.99 -20.47 -11.41
C ASP A 257 -3.11 -19.43 -10.29
N PHE A 258 -2.32 -18.35 -10.33
CA PHE A 258 -2.38 -17.29 -9.35
C PHE A 258 -3.79 -16.71 -9.25
N LYS A 259 -4.29 -16.64 -8.02
CA LYS A 259 -5.53 -15.96 -7.70
C LYS A 259 -5.28 -15.11 -6.45
N PRO A 260 -5.47 -13.78 -6.51
CA PRO A 260 -5.36 -12.96 -5.32
C PRO A 260 -6.38 -13.42 -4.28
N LEU A 261 -5.94 -13.53 -3.02
CA LEU A 261 -6.79 -13.95 -1.90
C LEU A 261 -7.83 -12.89 -1.54
N ILE A 262 -7.42 -11.63 -1.63
CA ILE A 262 -8.27 -10.48 -1.42
C ILE A 262 -7.94 -9.49 -2.52
N VAL A 263 -8.94 -9.14 -3.32
CA VAL A 263 -8.86 -7.96 -4.16
C VAL A 263 -9.67 -6.88 -3.47
N LEU A 264 -8.99 -5.81 -3.09
CA LEU A 264 -9.66 -4.60 -2.70
C LEU A 264 -9.88 -3.85 -4.02
N SER A 265 -10.93 -4.26 -4.73
CA SER A 265 -11.50 -3.57 -5.90
C SER A 265 -13.02 -3.66 -5.82
#